data_AF-A0A1C0VVB0-F1
#
_entry.id   AF-A0A1C0VVB0-F1
#
_cell.length_a   1.000
_cell.length_b   1.000
_cell.length_c   1.000
_cell.angle_alpha   90.00
_cell.angle_beta   90.00
_cell.angle_gamma   90.00
#
_symmetry.space_group_name_H-M   'P 1'
#
loop_
_entity.id
_entity.type
_entity.pdbx_description
1 polymer ?
#
loop_
_entity_poly.entity_id
_entity_poly.type
_entity_poly.pdbx_seq_one_letter_code
_entity_poly.pdbx_strand_id
1 'polypeptide(L)' 'MNARNYTTNDQGLLNNFAIEPKMYVDASVSTGFTEYAEKMNGRFAMIGFVSLLATEVLSGHSLIAFLKDFLG' A
#
# COMPACT_ATOMS: atom_id res chain seq x y z
N MET A 1 6.61 12.85 -36.96
CA MET A 1 5.36 13.36 -36.37
C MET A 1 5.72 14.23 -35.18
N ASN A 2 5.36 15.52 -35.21
CA ASN A 2 5.84 16.53 -34.26
C ASN A 2 4.85 16.60 -33.07
N ALA A 3 5.29 16.27 -31.86
CA ALA A 3 4.50 16.33 -30.64
C ALA A 3 4.22 17.81 -30.31
N ARG A 4 3.11 18.34 -30.83
CA ARG A 4 2.77 19.76 -30.71
C ARG A 4 2.04 19.96 -29.39
N ASN A 5 2.65 20.72 -28.48
CA ASN A 5 2.11 21.11 -27.17
C ASN A 5 0.95 22.13 -27.27
N TYR A 6 0.33 22.27 -28.45
CA TYR A 6 -0.72 23.23 -28.72
C TYR A 6 -1.68 22.74 -29.81
N THR A 7 -2.96 23.11 -29.71
CA THR A 7 -3.97 22.89 -30.75
C THR A 7 -4.35 24.23 -31.37
N THR A 8 -4.45 24.32 -32.69
CA THR A 8 -4.98 25.51 -33.38
C THR A 8 -6.49 25.36 -33.55
N ASN A 9 -7.26 26.35 -33.10
CA ASN A 9 -8.72 26.35 -33.29
C ASN A 9 -9.10 26.82 -34.71
N ASP A 10 -10.35 26.67 -35.10
CA ASP A 10 -10.86 27.05 -36.43
C ASP A 10 -10.76 28.56 -36.72
N GLN A 11 -10.45 29.37 -35.70
CA GLN A 11 -10.20 30.81 -35.80
C GLN A 11 -8.71 31.15 -35.93
N GLY A 12 -7.83 30.16 -36.01
CA GLY A 12 -6.39 30.35 -36.11
C GLY A 12 -5.70 30.80 -34.82
N LEU A 13 -6.39 30.76 -33.68
CA LEU A 13 -5.77 30.99 -32.36
C LEU A 13 -5.12 29.71 -31.83
N LEU A 14 -4.01 29.92 -31.13
CA LEU A 14 -3.11 28.88 -30.64
C LEU A 14 -3.42 28.64 -29.16
N ASN A 15 -3.88 27.45 -28.79
CA ASN A 15 -4.07 27.06 -27.39
C ASN A 15 -2.85 26.26 -26.93
N ASN A 16 -1.98 26.87 -26.13
CA ASN A 16 -0.87 26.17 -25.49
C ASN A 16 -1.35 25.57 -24.15
N PHE A 17 -1.44 24.25 -24.07
CA PHE A 17 -1.85 23.56 -22.85
C PHE A 17 -0.63 23.26 -21.98
N ALA A 18 -0.72 23.58 -20.69
CA ALA A 18 0.29 23.14 -19.73
C ALA A 18 0.22 21.61 -19.61
N ILE A 19 1.30 20.91 -19.94
CA ILE A 19 1.43 19.48 -19.70
C ILE A 19 1.86 19.32 -18.24
N GLU A 20 1.02 18.67 -17.45
CA GLU A 20 1.35 18.42 -16.05
C GLU A 20 2.60 17.52 -15.97
N PRO A 21 3.63 17.92 -15.21
CA PRO A 21 4.76 17.04 -14.96
C PRO A 21 4.24 15.84 -14.17
N LYS A 22 4.39 14.64 -14.74
CA LYS A 22 4.09 13.40 -14.00
C LYS A 22 4.97 13.34 -12.76
N MET A 23 4.35 13.27 -11.59
CA MET A 23 5.07 13.08 -10.33
C MET A 23 5.71 11.69 -10.35
N TYR A 24 7.04 11.64 -10.24
CA TYR A 24 7.76 10.38 -10.07
C TYR A 24 8.05 10.19 -8.60
N VAL A 25 7.45 9.16 -8.00
CA VAL A 25 7.83 8.73 -6.67
C VAL A 25 9.07 7.86 -6.84
N ASP A 26 10.22 8.36 -6.40
CA ASP A 26 11.47 7.62 -6.46
C ASP A 26 11.43 6.52 -5.39
N ALA A 27 11.17 5.28 -5.81
CA ALA A 27 10.99 4.14 -4.92
C ALA A 27 12.31 3.62 -4.32
N SER A 28 13.46 4.20 -4.70
CA SER A 28 14.78 3.60 -4.47
C SER A 28 15.49 4.03 -3.18
N VAL A 29 14.88 4.88 -2.34
CA VAL A 29 15.39 5.16 -1.00
C VAL A 29 14.30 4.83 0.01
N SER A 30 14.17 3.54 0.33
CA SER A 30 13.24 3.13 1.38
C SER A 30 13.90 2.23 2.42
N THR A 31 14.75 2.85 3.22
CA THR A 31 15.01 2.37 4.57
C THR A 31 13.81 2.81 5.44
N GLY A 32 12.75 1.99 5.55
CA GLY A 32 11.58 2.31 6.36
C GLY A 32 10.28 1.57 6.01
N PHE A 33 9.14 2.09 6.51
CA PHE A 33 7.76 1.61 6.25
C PHE A 33 7.39 1.79 4.77
N THR A 34 7.86 0.88 3.91
CA THR A 34 7.42 0.79 2.52
C THR A 34 5.97 0.34 2.45
N GLU A 35 5.23 0.79 1.43
CA GLU A 35 3.88 0.28 1.13
C GLU A 35 3.88 -1.25 0.97
N TYR A 36 4.96 -1.83 0.44
CA TYR A 36 5.13 -3.27 0.35
C TYR A 36 5.24 -3.93 1.74
N ALA A 37 6.09 -3.41 2.62
CA ALA A 37 6.25 -3.92 3.98
C ALA A 37 4.97 -3.78 4.79
N GLU A 38 4.25 -2.66 4.67
CA GLU A 38 2.96 -2.45 5.33
C GLU A 38 1.91 -3.47 4.87
N LYS A 39 1.79 -3.69 3.56
CA LYS A 39 0.87 -4.70 3.00
C LYS A 39 1.21 -6.11 3.46
N MET A 40 2.50 -6.46 3.51
CA MET A 40 2.94 -7.78 3.96
C MET A 40 2.69 -7.97 5.45
N ASN A 41 3.07 -6.99 6.29
CA ASN A 41 2.82 -7.02 7.73
C ASN A 41 1.32 -7.09 8.04
N GLY A 42 0.49 -6.34 7.31
CA GLY A 42 -0.96 -6.38 7.45
C GLY A 42 -1.55 -7.76 7.15
N ARG A 43 -1.08 -8.45 6.10
CA ARG A 43 -1.52 -9.82 5.77
C ARG A 43 -1.14 -10.82 6.86
N PHE A 44 0.10 -10.75 7.35
CA PHE A 44 0.55 -11.61 8.44
C PHE A 44 -0.27 -11.37 9.71
N ALA A 45 -0.60 -10.11 10.04
CA ALA A 45 -1.45 -9.78 11.16
C ALA A 45 -2.87 -10.36 11.03
N MET A 46 -3.48 -10.28 9.84
CA MET A 46 -4.81 -10.87 9.59
C MET A 46 -4.79 -12.39 9.77
N ILE A 47 -3.77 -13.08 9.24
CA ILE A 47 -3.61 -14.53 9.39
C ILE A 47 -3.38 -14.90 10.86
N GLY A 48 -2.51 -14.16 11.56
CA GLY A 48 -2.24 -14.37 12.98
C GLY A 48 -3.50 -14.22 13.82
N PHE A 49 -4.30 -13.18 13.58
CA PHE A 49 -5.55 -12.95 14.30
C PHE A 49 -6.57 -14.07 14.09
N VAL A 50 -6.79 -14.51 12.84
CA VAL A 50 -7.71 -15.62 12.54
C VAL A 50 -7.23 -16.92 13.16
N SER A 51 -5.93 -17.19 13.10
CA SER A 51 -5.33 -18.39 13.70
C SER A 51 -5.51 -18.41 15.23
N LEU A 52 -5.38 -17.25 15.88
CA LEU A 52 -5.60 -17.11 17.31
C LEU A 52 -7.06 -17.35 17.69
N LEU A 53 -8.03 -16.79 16.95
CA LEU A 53 -9.45 -17.06 17.17
C LEU A 53 -9.79 -18.55 16.98
N ALA A 54 -9.24 -19.17 15.94
CA ALA A 54 -9.44 -20.61 15.71
C ALA A 54 -8.87 -21.45 16.87
N THR A 55 -7.70 -21.06 17.38
CA THR A 55 -7.05 -21.74 18.51
C THR A 55 -7.86 -21.60 19.79
N GLU A 56 -8.44 -20.42 20.07
CA GLU A 56 -9.31 -20.19 21.22
C GLU A 56 -10.57 -21.07 21.18
N VAL A 57 -11.22 -21.16 20.01
CA VAL A 57 -12.42 -21.99 19.81
C VAL A 57 -12.11 -23.49 19.99
N LEU A 58 -10.97 -23.96 19.47
CA LEU A 58 -10.61 -25.37 19.52
C LEU A 58 -10.06 -25.81 20.89
N SER A 59 -9.26 -24.96 21.52
CA SER A 59 -8.55 -25.29 22.77
C SER A 59 -9.35 -24.94 24.02
N GLY A 60 -10.34 -24.03 23.93
CA GLY A 60 -11.13 -23.54 25.06
C GLY A 60 -10.33 -22.72 26.08
N HIS A 61 -9.03 -22.53 25.84
CA HIS A 61 -8.12 -21.70 26.63
C HIS A 61 -8.06 -20.32 26.01
N SER A 62 -8.15 -19.29 26.85
CA SER A 62 -8.02 -17.91 26.39
C SER A 62 -6.60 -17.63 25.90
N LEU A 63 -6.50 -16.70 24.95
CA LEU A 63 -5.24 -16.18 24.40
C LEU A 63 -4.19 -15.83 25.48
N ILE A 64 -4.67 -15.31 26.61
CA ILE A 64 -3.84 -14.90 27.75
C ILE A 64 -3.23 -16.11 28.47
N ALA A 65 -3.95 -17.24 28.54
CA ALA A 65 -3.44 -18.47 29.12
C ALA A 65 -2.33 -19.07 28.24
N PHE A 66 -2.54 -19.14 26.92
CA PHE A 66 -1.51 -19.57 25.98
C PHE A 66 -0.25 -18.69 26.05
N LEU A 67 -0.44 -17.37 26.10
CA LEU A 67 0.70 -16.45 26.20
C LEU A 67 1.47 -16.65 27.52
N LYS A 68 0.77 -16.89 28.63
CA LYS A 68 1.41 -17.20 29.92
C LYS A 68 2.20 -18.51 29.89
N ASP A 69 1.69 -19.54 29.23
CA ASP A 69 2.41 -20.81 29.10
C ASP A 69 3.66 -20.68 28.23
N PHE A 70 3.63 -19.79 27.24
CA PHE A 70 4.76 -19.52 26.35
C PHE A 70 5.81 -18.59 26.96
N LEU A 71 5.39 -17.59 27.73
CA LEU A 71 6.27 -16.62 28.42
C LEU A 71 6.73 -17.06 29.81
N GLY A 72 6.44 -18.32 30.19
CA GLY A 72 6.72 -18.91 31.51
C GLY A 72 8.09 -18.56 32.09
#